data_AF-A0A919NYN6-F1
#
_entry.id   AF-A0A919NYN6-F1
#
_cell.length_a   1.000
_cell.length_b   1.000
_cell.length_c   1.000
_cell.angle_alpha   90.00
_cell.angle_beta   90.00
_cell.angle_gamma   90.00
#
_symmetry.space_group_name_H-M   'P 1'
#
loop_
_entity.id
_entity.type
_entity.pdbx_description
1 polymer ?
#
loop_
_entity_poly.entity_id
_entity_poly.type
_entity_poly.pdbx_seq_one_letter_code
_entity_poly.pdbx_strand_id
1 'polypeptide(L)'
;MSDLTSGLVVRLPDADATRSFGRALAGVLRAGDLVVLTGDLGAGKTTLTQGIGAGLHVRGQVASPTFIIAREHPPLPREDGSRGPALVHVDAYRLGSLDEVDALDLDSSLDEAVTVVEWGEGWVEALTSDRLEVTLQRPRGDHDPSGHDPSEHDALDAAAGERTVTVRAVGDRWAGVVLPDPDLDPDLDPDLAGG
;
A
#
# COMPACT_ATOMS: atom_id res chain seq x y z
N MET A 1 -2.69 25.44 -11.01
CA MET A 1 -2.67 23.99 -11.23
C MET A 1 -3.60 23.40 -10.20
N SER A 2 -4.78 22.96 -10.62
CA SER A 2 -5.75 22.36 -9.70
C SER A 2 -5.23 20.98 -9.31
N ASP A 3 -5.09 20.75 -8.02
CA ASP A 3 -4.70 19.46 -7.45
C ASP A 3 -5.81 18.45 -7.81
N LEU A 4 -5.60 17.62 -8.83
CA LEU A 4 -6.57 16.61 -9.27
C LEU A 4 -6.49 15.43 -8.30
N THR A 5 -7.12 15.57 -7.14
CA THR A 5 -7.20 14.50 -6.16
C THR A 5 -8.32 13.54 -6.57
N SER A 6 -7.97 12.35 -7.03
CA SER A 6 -8.92 11.24 -7.19
C SER A 6 -8.88 10.34 -5.96
N GLY A 7 -10.04 9.96 -5.44
CA GLY A 7 -10.16 9.17 -4.21
C GLY A 7 -10.99 7.90 -4.42
N LEU A 8 -10.59 6.81 -3.78
CA LEU A 8 -11.29 5.53 -3.76
C LEU A 8 -11.44 5.06 -2.31
N VAL A 9 -12.62 4.56 -1.94
CA VAL A 9 -12.88 3.97 -0.62
C VAL A 9 -13.40 2.55 -0.81
N VAL A 10 -12.74 1.57 -0.19
CA VAL A 10 -13.02 0.14 -0.36
C VAL A 10 -13.20 -0.54 0.98
N ARG A 11 -14.21 -1.40 1.11
CA ARG A 11 -14.37 -2.28 2.28
C ARG A 11 -13.79 -3.66 1.97
N LEU A 12 -12.87 -4.10 2.82
CA LEU A 12 -12.17 -5.37 2.63
C LEU A 12 -12.46 -6.30 3.82
N PRO A 13 -13.14 -7.45 3.62
CA PRO A 13 -13.66 -8.27 4.72
C PRO A 13 -12.60 -9.06 5.50
N ASP A 14 -11.56 -9.59 4.83
CA ASP A 14 -10.57 -10.50 5.45
C ASP A 14 -9.16 -10.35 4.85
N ALA A 15 -8.10 -10.80 5.50
CA ALA A 15 -6.74 -10.59 5.02
C ALA A 15 -6.50 -10.98 3.53
N ASP A 16 -7.26 -11.95 2.99
CA ASP A 16 -7.22 -12.31 1.57
C ASP A 16 -7.78 -11.24 0.65
N ALA A 17 -8.85 -10.56 1.03
CA ALA A 17 -9.33 -9.38 0.33
C ALA A 17 -8.31 -8.23 0.34
N THR A 18 -7.55 -8.03 1.43
CA THR A 18 -6.43 -7.05 1.43
C THR A 18 -5.34 -7.43 0.45
N ARG A 19 -4.93 -8.71 0.45
CA ARG A 19 -3.93 -9.20 -0.50
C ARG A 19 -4.42 -9.07 -1.95
N SER A 20 -5.70 -9.36 -2.20
CA SER A 20 -6.32 -9.23 -3.52
C SER A 20 -6.37 -7.78 -3.98
N PHE A 21 -6.77 -6.86 -3.11
CA PHE A 21 -6.73 -5.43 -3.39
C PHE A 21 -5.30 -4.94 -3.67
N GLY A 22 -4.31 -5.39 -2.87
CA GLY A 22 -2.90 -5.07 -3.12
C GLY A 22 -2.40 -5.58 -4.48
N ARG A 23 -2.81 -6.78 -4.89
CA ARG A 23 -2.50 -7.31 -6.24
C ARG A 23 -3.12 -6.46 -7.34
N ALA A 24 -4.37 -6.04 -7.17
CA ALA A 24 -5.04 -5.17 -8.13
C ALA A 24 -4.37 -3.81 -8.22
N LEU A 25 -3.98 -3.23 -7.07
CA LEU A 25 -3.24 -1.97 -7.00
C LEU A 25 -1.89 -2.07 -7.71
N ALA A 26 -1.17 -3.18 -7.54
CA ALA A 26 0.07 -3.43 -8.29
C ALA A 26 -0.10 -3.43 -9.81
N GLY A 27 -1.30 -3.69 -10.33
CA GLY A 27 -1.59 -3.64 -11.77
C GLY A 27 -1.52 -2.23 -12.38
N VAL A 28 -1.66 -1.18 -11.56
CA VAL A 28 -1.56 0.22 -12.01
C VAL A 28 -0.24 0.90 -11.64
N LEU A 29 0.59 0.22 -10.85
CA LEU A 29 1.90 0.70 -10.40
C LEU A 29 2.98 0.45 -11.46
N ARG A 30 3.97 1.34 -11.47
CA ARG A 30 5.13 1.36 -12.37
C ARG A 30 6.39 1.73 -11.58
N ALA A 31 7.55 1.49 -12.18
CA ALA A 31 8.81 1.97 -11.65
C ALA A 31 8.76 3.48 -11.38
N GLY A 32 9.28 3.93 -10.25
CA GLY A 32 9.20 5.32 -9.76
C GLY A 32 7.94 5.64 -8.96
N ASP A 33 6.91 4.78 -8.95
CA ASP A 33 5.70 5.06 -8.18
C ASP A 33 5.92 4.83 -6.68
N LEU A 34 5.41 5.77 -5.89
CA LEU A 34 5.43 5.73 -4.44
C LEU A 34 4.02 5.45 -3.87
N VAL A 35 3.97 4.55 -2.90
CA VAL A 35 2.79 4.23 -2.09
C VAL A 35 3.10 4.48 -0.61
N VAL A 36 2.36 5.40 0.01
CA VAL A 36 2.47 5.73 1.44
C VAL A 36 1.33 5.06 2.19
N LEU A 37 1.65 4.18 3.13
CA LEU A 37 0.68 3.45 3.95
C LEU A 37 0.55 4.05 5.35
N THR A 38 -0.67 4.43 5.71
CA THR A 38 -1.03 4.97 7.03
C THR A 38 -2.09 4.09 7.68
N GLY A 39 -2.01 3.93 9.01
CA GLY A 39 -3.01 3.20 9.80
C GLY A 39 -2.40 2.63 11.06
N ASP A 40 -3.23 2.33 12.06
CA ASP A 40 -2.81 1.82 13.37
C ASP A 40 -1.99 0.51 13.29
N LEU A 41 -1.36 0.12 14.40
CA LEU A 41 -0.72 -1.18 14.53
C LEU A 41 -1.79 -2.27 14.30
N GLY A 42 -1.48 -3.24 13.45
CA GLY A 42 -2.44 -4.28 13.08
C GLY A 42 -3.49 -3.87 12.04
N ALA A 43 -3.46 -2.64 11.50
CA ALA A 43 -4.40 -2.21 10.44
C ALA A 43 -4.27 -2.96 9.10
N GLY A 44 -3.25 -3.81 8.95
CA GLY A 44 -3.04 -4.62 7.75
C GLY A 44 -2.13 -4.02 6.68
N LYS A 45 -1.35 -2.97 7.01
CA LYS A 45 -0.38 -2.32 6.09
C LYS A 45 0.54 -3.34 5.41
N THR A 46 1.25 -4.15 6.18
CA THR A 46 2.12 -5.22 5.64
C THR A 46 1.34 -6.27 4.84
N THR A 47 0.08 -6.55 5.18
CA THR A 47 -0.76 -7.48 4.40
C THR A 47 -1.08 -6.89 3.02
N LEU A 48 -1.29 -5.58 2.93
CA LEU A 48 -1.44 -4.89 1.66
C LEU A 48 -0.13 -4.93 0.86
N THR A 49 1.01 -4.65 1.48
CA THR A 49 2.33 -4.71 0.84
C THR A 49 2.63 -6.11 0.29
N GLN A 50 2.22 -7.18 1.00
CA GLN A 50 2.29 -8.55 0.50
C GLN A 50 1.47 -8.75 -0.79
N GLY A 51 0.27 -8.20 -0.83
CA GLY A 51 -0.56 -8.19 -2.05
C GLY A 51 0.14 -7.47 -3.20
N ILE A 52 0.71 -6.28 -2.93
CA ILE A 52 1.45 -5.49 -3.91
C ILE A 52 2.65 -6.30 -4.45
N GLY A 53 3.50 -6.82 -3.57
CA GLY A 53 4.65 -7.63 -3.99
C GLY A 53 4.26 -8.85 -4.82
N ALA A 54 3.17 -9.53 -4.47
CA ALA A 54 2.64 -10.62 -5.27
C ALA A 54 2.20 -10.16 -6.67
N GLY A 55 1.49 -9.03 -6.79
CA GLY A 55 1.07 -8.47 -8.08
C GLY A 55 2.25 -8.00 -8.94
N LEU A 56 3.30 -7.47 -8.31
CA LEU A 56 4.55 -7.09 -8.98
C LEU A 56 5.44 -8.28 -9.38
N HIS A 57 5.11 -9.49 -8.92
CA HIS A 57 5.88 -10.72 -9.15
C HIS A 57 7.32 -10.63 -8.59
N VAL A 58 7.48 -10.11 -7.37
CA VAL A 58 8.80 -9.98 -6.74
C VAL A 58 9.27 -11.27 -6.06
N ARG A 59 10.57 -11.38 -5.86
CA ARG A 59 11.20 -12.54 -5.23
C ARG A 59 11.04 -12.51 -3.71
N GLY A 60 10.73 -13.69 -3.17
CA GLY A 60 10.73 -13.95 -1.74
C GLY A 60 9.47 -13.45 -1.04
N GLN A 61 9.35 -13.77 0.24
CA GLN A 61 8.23 -13.35 1.05
C GLN A 61 8.39 -11.89 1.48
N VAL A 62 7.37 -11.08 1.21
CA VAL A 62 7.25 -9.73 1.78
C VAL A 62 6.80 -9.86 3.23
N ALA A 63 7.62 -9.37 4.15
CA ALA A 63 7.33 -9.33 5.58
C ALA A 63 7.70 -7.94 6.09
N SER A 64 7.06 -7.52 7.18
CA SER A 64 7.41 -6.26 7.84
C SER A 64 8.92 -6.27 8.12
N PRO A 65 9.66 -5.23 7.73
CA PRO A 65 11.09 -5.16 7.97
C PRO A 65 11.33 -4.76 9.44
N THR A 66 10.93 -5.61 10.39
CA THR A 66 10.89 -5.32 11.83
C THR A 66 12.26 -4.94 12.44
N PHE A 67 13.36 -5.30 11.77
CA PHE A 67 14.74 -5.10 12.23
C PHE A 67 15.66 -4.37 11.24
N ILE A 68 15.16 -4.02 10.05
CA ILE A 68 15.91 -3.31 9.00
C ILE A 68 15.04 -2.17 8.49
N ILE A 69 15.61 -1.02 8.12
CA ILE A 69 14.81 0.15 7.76
C ILE A 69 14.06 -0.07 6.43
N ALA A 70 14.74 -0.71 5.46
CA ALA A 70 14.18 -1.02 4.16
C ALA A 70 14.58 -2.42 3.68
N ARG A 71 13.76 -2.99 2.81
CA ARG A 71 14.01 -4.27 2.14
C ARG A 71 13.68 -4.18 0.67
N GLU A 72 14.65 -4.54 -0.17
CA GLU A 72 14.43 -4.70 -1.60
C GLU A 72 13.98 -6.14 -1.93
N HIS A 73 12.98 -6.23 -2.79
CA HIS A 73 12.47 -7.47 -3.38
C HIS A 73 12.62 -7.38 -4.91
N PRO A 74 13.64 -8.03 -5.49
CA PRO A 74 13.88 -7.94 -6.92
C PRO A 74 12.81 -8.67 -7.74
N PRO A 75 12.52 -8.25 -8.97
CA PRO A 75 11.48 -8.86 -9.80
C PRO A 75 11.87 -10.27 -10.28
N LEU A 76 10.88 -11.14 -10.39
CA LEU A 76 10.98 -12.43 -11.08
C LEU A 76 10.56 -12.27 -12.56
N PRO A 77 11.09 -13.12 -13.46
CA PRO A 77 10.58 -13.18 -14.83
C PRO A 77 9.10 -13.59 -14.84
N ARG A 78 8.31 -12.97 -15.71
CA ARG A 78 6.96 -13.43 -16.06
C ARG A 78 7.03 -14.52 -17.14
N GLU A 79 5.90 -15.19 -17.39
CA GLU A 79 5.80 -16.25 -18.39
C GLU A 79 6.19 -15.79 -19.81
N ASP A 80 5.94 -14.51 -20.14
CA ASP A 80 6.29 -13.88 -21.40
C ASP A 80 7.77 -13.42 -21.50
N GLY A 81 8.56 -13.66 -20.44
CA GLY A 81 9.96 -13.25 -20.34
C GLY A 81 10.18 -11.79 -19.91
N SER A 82 9.11 -11.00 -19.75
CA SER A 82 9.21 -9.63 -19.22
C SER A 82 9.53 -9.64 -17.72
N ARG A 83 9.98 -8.48 -17.20
CA ARG A 83 10.18 -8.24 -15.77
C ARG A 83 9.43 -6.98 -15.37
N GLY A 84 8.80 -7.02 -14.21
CA GLY A 84 8.23 -5.83 -13.57
C GLY A 84 9.30 -5.02 -12.82
N PRO A 85 8.89 -3.92 -12.17
CA PRO A 85 9.76 -3.19 -11.26
C PRO A 85 10.09 -4.04 -10.01
N ALA A 86 11.19 -3.70 -9.34
CA ALA A 86 11.44 -4.18 -7.98
C ALA A 86 10.40 -3.60 -7.00
N LEU A 87 10.33 -4.18 -5.80
CA LEU A 87 9.61 -3.60 -4.67
C LEU A 87 10.61 -3.19 -3.61
N VAL A 88 10.62 -1.92 -3.24
CA VAL A 88 11.32 -1.42 -2.04
C VAL A 88 10.27 -1.23 -0.95
N HIS A 89 10.39 -1.96 0.15
CA HIS A 89 9.50 -1.86 1.30
C HIS A 89 10.22 -1.22 2.48
N VAL A 90 9.76 -0.04 2.89
CA VAL A 90 10.34 0.77 3.97
C VAL A 90 9.37 0.80 5.16
N ASP A 91 9.90 0.71 6.38
CA ASP A 91 9.14 0.97 7.60
C ASP A 91 9.64 2.25 8.28
N ALA A 92 8.91 3.35 8.06
CA ALA A 92 9.28 4.67 8.55
C ALA A 92 9.09 4.84 10.06
N TYR A 93 8.40 3.93 10.75
CA TYR A 93 8.30 3.95 12.21
C TYR A 93 9.67 3.85 12.90
N ARG A 94 10.68 3.34 12.19
CA ARG A 94 12.05 3.18 12.68
C ARG A 94 12.99 4.31 12.27
N LEU A 95 12.58 5.22 11.40
CA LEU A 95 13.41 6.32 10.96
C LEU A 95 13.51 7.36 12.07
N GLY A 96 14.74 7.75 12.42
CA GLY A 96 15.02 8.86 13.32
C GLY A 96 14.92 10.23 12.63
N SER A 97 15.20 10.29 11.33
CA SER A 97 15.15 11.50 10.50
C SER A 97 15.00 11.19 9.00
N LEU A 98 14.71 12.20 8.18
CA LEU A 98 14.67 12.08 6.72
C LEU A 98 16.05 11.76 6.12
N ASP A 99 17.11 12.26 6.73
CA ASP A 99 18.49 11.98 6.31
C ASP A 99 18.83 10.48 6.37
N GLU A 100 18.13 9.71 7.22
CA GLU A 100 18.28 8.26 7.27
C GLU A 100 17.68 7.58 6.03
N VAL A 101 16.69 8.18 5.36
CA VAL A 101 16.14 7.67 4.08
C VAL A 101 17.15 7.87 2.96
N ASP A 102 17.72 9.08 2.86
CA ASP A 102 18.78 9.40 1.89
C ASP A 102 20.02 8.51 2.11
N ALA A 103 20.30 8.15 3.37
CA ALA A 103 21.40 7.25 3.72
C ALA A 103 21.16 5.77 3.35
N LEU A 104 19.94 5.37 2.97
CA LEU A 104 19.65 3.99 2.55
C LEU A 104 20.22 3.67 1.16
N ASP A 105 20.83 4.63 0.46
CA ASP A 105 21.35 4.50 -0.92
C ASP A 105 20.27 3.98 -1.89
N LEU A 106 19.00 4.33 -1.59
CA LEU A 106 17.86 3.89 -2.39
C LEU A 106 17.75 4.65 -3.71
N ASP A 107 18.43 5.78 -3.87
CA ASP A 107 18.29 6.69 -5.02
C ASP A 107 18.37 5.98 -6.38
N SER A 108 19.29 5.04 -6.56
CA SER A 108 19.42 4.28 -7.81
C SER A 108 18.30 3.25 -8.03
N SER A 109 17.64 2.82 -6.96
CA SER A 109 16.56 1.83 -6.96
C SER A 109 15.17 2.45 -7.01
N LEU A 110 14.97 3.68 -6.52
CA LEU A 110 13.66 4.33 -6.43
C LEU A 110 13.05 4.55 -7.82
N ASP A 111 13.85 4.94 -8.81
CA ASP A 111 13.40 5.15 -10.19
C ASP A 111 13.06 3.83 -10.91
N GLU A 112 13.63 2.71 -10.47
CA GLU A 112 13.46 1.37 -11.07
C GLU A 112 12.48 0.48 -10.29
N ALA A 113 12.05 0.92 -9.11
CA ALA A 113 11.21 0.17 -8.19
C ALA A 113 9.86 0.85 -7.96
N VAL A 114 8.91 0.07 -7.46
CA VAL A 114 7.77 0.58 -6.71
C VAL A 114 8.19 0.67 -5.25
N THR A 115 8.00 1.83 -4.63
CA THR A 115 8.37 2.05 -3.24
C THR A 115 7.12 2.08 -2.37
N VAL A 116 7.07 1.22 -1.35
CA VAL A 116 6.01 1.18 -0.34
C VAL A 116 6.59 1.60 1.00
N VAL A 117 6.10 2.70 1.54
CA VAL A 117 6.51 3.23 2.85
C VAL A 117 5.39 3.04 3.86
N GLU A 118 5.60 2.21 4.88
CA GLU A 118 4.71 2.13 6.03
C GLU A 118 5.00 3.27 7.01
N TRP A 119 3.94 3.89 7.56
CA TRP A 119 4.01 5.00 8.53
C TRP A 119 4.65 6.29 8.00
N GLY A 120 4.54 6.52 6.68
CA GLY A 120 5.16 7.67 6.02
C GLY A 120 4.39 9.01 6.10
N GLU A 121 3.25 9.07 6.80
CA GLU A 121 2.50 10.32 6.95
C GLU A 121 3.37 11.40 7.63
N GLY A 122 3.42 12.61 7.05
CA GLY A 122 4.28 13.70 7.51
C GLY A 122 5.78 13.57 7.16
N TRP A 123 6.22 12.42 6.66
CA TRP A 123 7.62 12.19 6.23
C TRP A 123 7.78 12.23 4.71
N VAL A 124 6.82 11.66 3.97
CA VAL A 124 7.00 11.34 2.54
C VAL A 124 6.40 12.41 1.60
N GLU A 125 5.69 13.40 2.14
CA GLU A 125 5.16 14.54 1.39
C GLU A 125 6.27 15.37 0.72
N ALA A 126 7.50 15.31 1.25
CA ALA A 126 8.68 15.96 0.71
C ALA A 126 9.42 15.13 -0.36
N LEU A 127 9.16 13.82 -0.44
CA LEU A 127 9.94 12.90 -1.30
C LEU A 127 9.48 12.91 -2.76
N THR A 128 8.20 13.17 -3.04
CA THR A 128 7.71 13.31 -4.42
C THR A 128 6.37 14.05 -4.49
N SER A 129 6.16 14.77 -5.59
CA SER A 129 4.88 15.35 -5.99
C SER A 129 3.82 14.31 -6.35
N ASP A 130 4.25 13.11 -6.72
CA ASP A 130 3.42 12.06 -7.30
C ASP A 130 3.40 10.81 -6.41
N ARG A 131 2.24 10.48 -5.83
CA ARG A 131 2.10 9.35 -4.90
C ARG A 131 0.67 8.86 -4.74
N LEU A 132 0.55 7.62 -4.26
CA LEU A 132 -0.67 7.12 -3.63
C LEU A 132 -0.54 7.21 -2.13
N GLU A 133 -1.49 7.85 -1.48
CA GLU A 133 -1.69 7.79 -0.04
C GLU A 133 -2.78 6.77 0.26
N VAL A 134 -2.47 5.76 1.06
CA VAL A 134 -3.38 4.66 1.38
C VAL A 134 -3.55 4.59 2.88
N THR A 135 -4.75 4.89 3.36
CA THR A 135 -5.12 4.77 4.76
C THR A 135 -5.88 3.47 4.99
N LEU A 136 -5.41 2.66 5.94
CA LEU A 136 -6.09 1.44 6.38
C LEU A 136 -6.68 1.66 7.77
N GLN A 137 -7.99 1.49 7.89
CA GLN A 137 -8.72 1.62 9.15
C GLN A 137 -9.45 0.32 9.45
N ARG A 138 -9.03 -0.35 10.53
CA ARG A 138 -9.80 -1.45 11.12
C ARG A 138 -10.84 -0.82 12.05
N PRO A 139 -12.15 -1.12 11.91
CA PRO A 139 -13.11 -0.81 12.96
C PRO A 139 -12.59 -1.48 14.22
N ARG A 140 -12.28 -0.69 15.25
CA ARG A 140 -11.99 -1.27 16.56
C ARG A 140 -13.27 -1.98 16.96
N GLY A 141 -13.19 -3.30 17.19
CA GLY A 141 -14.27 -3.98 17.90
C GLY A 141 -14.53 -3.17 19.15
N ASP A 142 -15.81 -2.86 19.43
CA ASP A 142 -16.20 -2.14 20.64
C ASP A 142 -15.33 -2.64 21.79
N HIS A 143 -14.59 -1.72 22.43
CA HIS A 143 -13.92 -2.05 23.68
C HIS A 143 -14.96 -2.74 24.56
N ASP A 144 -14.78 -4.02 24.85
CA ASP A 144 -15.59 -4.65 25.88
C ASP A 144 -15.36 -3.84 27.16
N PRO A 145 -16.38 -3.16 27.71
CA PRO A 145 -16.23 -2.36 28.91
C PRO A 145 -15.90 -3.22 30.15
N SER A 146 -15.80 -4.55 30.01
CA SER A 146 -15.39 -5.49 31.05
C SER A 146 -13.93 -5.41 31.48
N GLY A 147 -13.07 -4.68 30.75
CA GLY A 147 -11.68 -4.42 31.18
C GLY A 147 -10.78 -5.67 31.20
N HIS A 148 -11.05 -6.66 30.37
CA HIS A 148 -10.13 -7.78 30.18
C HIS A 148 -8.88 -7.31 29.42
N ASP A 149 -7.71 -7.61 29.99
CA ASP A 149 -6.40 -7.47 29.35
C ASP A 149 -6.47 -8.10 27.95
N PRO A 150 -6.03 -7.44 26.86
CA PRO A 150 -6.02 -8.00 25.51
C PRO A 150 -5.12 -9.24 25.48
N SER A 151 -5.69 -10.38 25.86
CA SER A 151 -5.05 -11.68 25.79
C SER A 151 -4.78 -12.03 24.33
N GLU A 152 -3.83 -12.95 24.11
CA GLU A 152 -3.28 -13.42 22.84
C GLU A 152 -4.31 -13.73 21.71
N HIS A 153 -5.61 -13.75 21.99
CA HIS A 153 -6.71 -13.81 21.03
C HIS A 153 -6.77 -12.62 20.06
N ASP A 154 -6.40 -11.40 20.46
CA ASP A 154 -6.44 -10.23 19.55
C ASP A 154 -5.38 -10.32 18.42
N ALA A 155 -4.28 -11.02 18.66
CA ALA A 155 -3.25 -11.27 17.65
C ALA A 155 -3.68 -12.32 16.62
N LEU A 156 -4.50 -13.30 17.02
CA LEU A 156 -5.14 -14.26 16.11
C LEU A 156 -6.24 -13.61 15.24
N ASP A 157 -6.84 -12.52 15.74
CA ASP A 157 -7.87 -11.76 15.05
C ASP A 157 -7.31 -10.71 14.07
N ALA A 158 -5.99 -10.45 14.06
CA ALA A 158 -5.38 -9.54 13.09
C ALA A 158 -5.60 -9.97 11.61
N ALA A 159 -5.85 -11.26 11.38
CA ALA A 159 -6.21 -11.81 10.06
C ALA A 159 -7.73 -11.78 9.77
N ALA A 160 -8.55 -11.73 10.82
CA ALA A 160 -10.01 -11.82 10.76
C ALA A 160 -10.60 -10.46 11.14
N GLY A 161 -11.10 -9.70 10.17
CA GLY A 161 -11.74 -8.44 10.49
C GLY A 161 -11.77 -7.51 9.31
N GLU A 162 -12.94 -6.92 9.11
CA GLU A 162 -13.14 -5.93 8.09
C GLU A 162 -12.20 -4.74 8.28
N ARG A 163 -11.74 -4.14 7.19
CA ARG A 163 -11.15 -2.80 7.23
C ARG A 163 -11.63 -1.99 6.05
N THR A 164 -11.65 -0.69 6.26
CA THR A 164 -11.84 0.28 5.19
C THR A 164 -10.48 0.74 4.71
N VAL A 165 -10.29 0.75 3.41
CA VAL A 165 -9.10 1.30 2.75
C VAL A 165 -9.52 2.53 1.97
N THR A 166 -8.87 3.64 2.26
CA THR A 166 -9.02 4.89 1.50
C THR A 166 -7.75 5.11 0.70
N VAL A 167 -7.86 5.21 -0.62
CA VAL A 167 -6.76 5.55 -1.53
C VAL A 167 -6.96 6.96 -2.04
N ARG A 168 -5.95 7.80 -1.89
CA ARG A 168 -5.90 9.15 -2.45
C ARG A 168 -4.73 9.24 -3.41
N ALA A 169 -5.03 9.58 -4.66
CA ALA A 169 -4.00 9.80 -5.67
C ALA A 169 -3.61 11.28 -5.71
N VAL A 170 -2.31 11.55 -5.69
CA VAL A 170 -1.74 12.91 -5.61
C VAL A 170 -0.72 13.08 -6.73
N GLY A 171 -0.82 14.19 -7.47
CA GLY A 171 0.11 14.52 -8.56
C GLY A 171 -0.37 14.11 -9.96
N ASP A 172 0.28 14.66 -10.97
CA ASP A 172 -0.09 14.52 -12.39
C ASP A 172 0.08 13.08 -12.91
N ARG A 173 0.97 12.28 -12.31
CA ARG A 173 1.16 10.85 -12.61
C ARG A 173 -0.14 10.05 -12.53
N TRP A 174 -1.07 10.48 -11.67
CA TRP A 174 -2.32 9.79 -11.38
C TRP A 174 -3.52 10.35 -12.14
N ALA A 175 -3.34 11.43 -12.89
CA ALA A 175 -4.42 11.99 -13.70
C ALA A 175 -4.92 10.96 -14.74
N GLY A 176 -6.21 10.62 -14.68
CA GLY A 176 -6.84 9.66 -15.58
C GLY A 176 -6.50 8.19 -15.31
N VAL A 177 -5.75 7.88 -14.24
CA VAL A 177 -5.51 6.49 -13.82
C VAL A 177 -6.74 5.98 -13.08
N VAL A 178 -7.37 4.93 -13.60
CA VAL A 178 -8.49 4.25 -12.93
C VAL A 178 -7.92 3.39 -11.79
N LEU A 179 -8.27 3.73 -10.55
CA LEU A 179 -7.91 2.93 -9.38
C LEU A 179 -8.76 1.65 -9.34
N PRO A 180 -8.22 0.53 -8.85
CA PRO A 180 -8.91 -0.75 -8.84
C PRO A 180 -10.00 -0.77 -7.75
N ASP A 181 -11.18 -0.32 -8.13
CA ASP A 181 -12.37 -0.39 -7.29
C ASP A 181 -13.04 -1.78 -7.44
N PRO A 182 -13.04 -2.63 -6.40
CA PRO A 182 -13.66 -3.95 -6.48
C PRO A 182 -15.19 -3.90 -6.53
N ASP A 183 -15.80 -2.76 -6.19
CA ASP A 183 -17.24 -2.54 -6.26
C ASP A 183 -17.66 -1.94 -7.62
N LEU A 184 -16.71 -1.56 -8.47
CA LEU A 184 -16.98 -1.07 -9.83
C LEU A 184 -17.37 -2.25 -10.73
N ASP A 185 -18.59 -2.20 -11.26
CA ASP A 185 -19.07 -3.16 -12.24
C ASP A 185 -18.23 -3.04 -13.53
N PRO A 186 -17.52 -4.10 -13.97
CA PRO A 186 -16.66 -4.05 -15.15
C PRO A 186 -17.43 -3.84 -16.45
N ASP A 187 -18.76 -4.04 -16.45
CA ASP A 187 -19.62 -3.87 -17.62
C ASP A 187 -20.29 -2.48 -17.65
N LEU A 188 -20.04 -1.60 -16.66
CA LEU A 188 -20.58 -0.25 -16.65
C LEU A 188 -19.77 0.65 -17.59
N ASP A 189 -20.38 1.03 -18.71
CA ASP A 189 -19.79 1.95 -19.68
C ASP A 189 -19.51 3.33 -19.03
N PRO A 190 -18.24 3.80 -18.97
CA PRO A 190 -17.89 5.07 -18.35
C PRO A 190 -18.53 6.28 -19.06
N ASP A 191 -18.97 6.14 -20.31
CA ASP A 191 -19.63 7.23 -21.07
C ASP A 191 -21.12 7.41 -20.73
N LEU A 192 -21.74 6.49 -19.97
CA LEU A 192 -23.16 6.59 -19.61
C LEU A 192 -23.45 7.39 -18.32
N ALA A 193 -22.43 7.78 -17.56
CA ALA A 193 -22.59 8.53 -16.31
C ALA A 193 -22.61 10.08 -16.48
N GLY A 194 -22.52 10.59 -17.70
CA GLY A 194 -22.35 12.03 -18.00
C GLY A 194 -23.51 12.73 -18.73
N GLY A 195 -24.74 12.20 -18.63
CA GLY A 195 -25.93 12.77 -19.29
C GLY A 195 -26.69 13.82 -18.47
#